data_AF-A0AAU4H332-F1
#
_entry.id   AF-A0AAU4H332-F1
#
_cell.length_a   1.000
_cell.length_b   1.000
_cell.length_c   1.000
_cell.angle_alpha   90.00
_cell.angle_beta   90.00
_cell.angle_gamma   90.00
#
_symmetry.space_group_name_H-M   'P 1'
#
loop_
_entity.id
_entity.type
_entity.pdbx_description
1 polymer ?
#
loop_
_entity_poly.entity_id
_entity_poly.type
_entity_poly.pdbx_seq_one_letter_code
_entity_poly.pdbx_strand_id
1 'polypeptide(L)'
;MTTQTAPPATDDRTGTGRTGKDPATTAVSGGTTGADQPAADRGRTSIADVVVVKVAGIAAREIPGVHDMGGGLSRSIGAVRDRVPGGRPNVGRGVKVEVGERQTAIDLDLVVEYGVSVMDVAQDVRENVISAVERITGLEVVEVNVTVNDVHLPDDDEPARTGEARVE
;
A
#
# COMPACT_ATOMS: atom_id res chain seq x y z
N MET A 1 44.14 71.23 5.30
CA MET A 1 44.16 70.94 3.85
C MET A 1 43.93 69.44 3.68
N THR A 2 42.90 68.89 3.06
CA THR A 2 41.74 69.45 2.33
C THR A 2 40.70 68.31 2.22
N THR A 3 39.44 68.66 2.50
CA THR A 3 38.15 68.13 1.97
C THR A 3 37.75 66.66 2.07
N GLN A 4 36.77 66.47 2.96
CA GLN A 4 35.50 65.77 2.77
C GLN A 4 34.88 66.01 1.37
N THR A 5 34.47 64.95 0.69
CA THR A 5 33.63 64.99 -0.52
C THR A 5 32.48 64.01 -0.36
N ALA A 6 31.27 64.58 -0.21
CA ALA A 6 30.00 63.87 -0.30
C ALA A 6 29.62 63.62 -1.78
N PRO A 7 28.90 62.53 -2.11
CA PRO A 7 28.29 62.38 -3.42
C PRO A 7 26.98 63.19 -3.53
N PRO A 8 26.61 63.68 -4.73
CA PRO A 8 25.39 64.46 -4.94
C PRO A 8 24.13 63.58 -5.06
N ALA A 9 23.01 64.11 -4.59
CA ALA A 9 21.66 63.62 -4.88
C ALA A 9 21.06 64.35 -6.10
N THR A 10 20.45 63.60 -7.02
CA THR A 10 19.39 63.99 -7.99
C THR A 10 19.18 62.76 -8.91
N ASP A 11 18.03 62.40 -9.44
CA ASP A 11 16.64 62.84 -9.34
C ASP A 11 15.81 61.68 -9.90
N ASP A 12 14.58 61.59 -9.44
CA ASP A 12 13.58 60.59 -9.77
C ASP A 12 13.07 60.78 -11.20
N ARG A 13 13.18 59.76 -12.05
CA ARG A 13 12.38 59.66 -13.28
C ARG A 13 11.93 58.23 -13.51
N THR A 14 10.79 57.92 -12.90
CA THR A 14 9.84 56.90 -13.35
C THR A 14 9.58 56.98 -14.85
N GLY A 15 10.07 55.97 -15.58
CA GLY A 15 9.72 55.69 -16.97
C GLY A 15 8.85 54.44 -17.04
N THR A 16 7.53 54.63 -17.08
CA THR A 16 6.52 53.61 -17.37
C THR A 16 6.73 53.06 -18.79
N GLY A 17 6.93 51.75 -18.93
CA GLY A 17 7.24 51.16 -20.23
C GLY A 17 6.86 49.68 -20.36
N ARG A 18 5.62 49.45 -20.79
CA ARG A 18 5.12 48.30 -21.56
C ARG A 18 5.10 46.90 -20.92
N THR A 19 3.87 46.47 -20.68
CA THR A 19 3.35 45.10 -20.66
C THR A 19 3.86 44.26 -21.84
N GLY A 20 4.82 43.37 -21.55
CA GLY A 20 5.12 42.18 -22.35
C GLY A 20 4.49 40.96 -21.68
N LYS A 21 3.48 40.39 -22.33
CA LYS A 21 2.83 39.13 -21.96
C LYS A 21 3.74 38.00 -22.38
N ASP A 22 4.65 37.57 -21.50
CA ASP A 22 5.37 36.31 -21.65
C ASP A 22 4.63 35.21 -20.88
N PRO A 23 4.46 34.01 -21.47
CA PRO A 23 3.79 32.92 -20.79
C PRO A 23 4.56 32.62 -19.51
N ALA A 24 3.82 32.42 -18.43
CA ALA A 24 4.32 32.00 -17.14
C ALA A 24 5.04 30.65 -17.29
N THR A 25 6.28 30.70 -17.75
CA THR A 25 7.25 29.65 -17.60
C THR A 25 7.44 29.57 -16.09
N THR A 26 7.11 28.43 -15.51
CA THR A 26 7.33 28.14 -14.10
C THR A 26 8.84 28.14 -13.90
N ALA A 27 9.42 29.33 -13.75
CA ALA A 27 10.83 29.51 -13.47
C ALA A 27 11.05 28.94 -12.09
N VAL A 28 11.73 27.79 -12.03
CA VAL A 28 12.21 27.20 -10.79
C VAL A 28 13.30 28.13 -10.26
N SER A 29 12.89 29.15 -9.51
CA SER A 29 13.81 30.11 -8.91
C SER A 29 14.57 29.39 -7.78
N GLY A 30 15.86 29.13 -8.00
CA GLY A 30 16.81 28.81 -6.93
C GLY A 30 16.98 27.32 -6.59
N GLY A 31 17.19 26.44 -7.57
CA GLY A 31 17.41 25.01 -7.33
C GLY A 31 18.71 24.45 -7.93
N THR A 32 19.88 24.91 -7.52
CA THR A 32 21.14 24.14 -7.69
C THR A 32 21.55 23.53 -6.36
N THR A 33 20.74 22.59 -5.87
CA THR A 33 21.21 21.64 -4.85
C THR A 33 20.75 20.27 -5.29
N GLY A 34 21.65 19.51 -5.92
CA GLY A 34 21.43 18.11 -6.27
C GLY A 34 21.65 17.75 -7.74
N ALA A 35 21.70 18.71 -8.68
CA ALA A 35 21.91 18.41 -10.09
C ALA A 35 23.26 17.70 -10.37
N ASP A 36 24.28 18.00 -9.57
CA ASP A 36 25.61 17.34 -9.60
C ASP A 36 25.67 16.02 -8.80
N GLN A 37 24.60 15.63 -8.10
CA GLN A 37 24.55 14.36 -7.38
C GLN A 37 24.13 13.22 -8.32
N PRO A 38 24.66 11.99 -8.10
CA PRO A 38 24.19 10.81 -8.80
C PRO A 38 22.67 10.72 -8.77
N ALA A 39 22.04 10.27 -9.86
CA ALA A 39 20.58 10.16 -9.94
C ALA A 39 19.96 9.35 -8.79
N ALA A 40 20.72 8.39 -8.23
CA ALA A 40 20.31 7.55 -7.11
C ALA A 40 20.10 8.33 -5.80
N ASP A 41 20.81 9.43 -5.58
CA ASP A 41 20.76 10.21 -4.33
C ASP A 41 19.76 11.37 -4.42
N ARG A 42 19.14 11.56 -5.59
CA ARG A 42 18.15 12.60 -5.84
C ARG A 42 16.74 12.12 -5.54
N GLY A 43 16.40 12.06 -4.25
CA GLY A 43 15.02 11.90 -3.78
C GLY A 43 14.83 10.82 -2.72
N ARG A 44 13.58 10.57 -2.36
CA ARG A 44 13.18 9.51 -1.42
C ARG A 44 12.00 8.73 -2.01
N THR A 45 12.13 7.42 -2.05
CA THR A 45 11.01 6.50 -2.35
C THR A 45 10.46 5.98 -1.03
N SER A 46 9.14 6.02 -0.87
CA SER A 46 8.46 5.42 0.28
C SER A 46 7.34 4.52 -0.24
N ILE A 47 7.18 3.35 0.39
CA ILE A 47 6.17 2.37 0.03
C ILE A 47 5.00 2.52 1.00
N ALA A 48 3.80 2.74 0.46
CA ALA A 48 2.60 2.81 1.28
C ALA A 48 2.21 1.42 1.82
N ASP A 49 1.69 1.39 3.04
CA ASP A 49 1.11 0.22 3.70
C ASP A 49 0.16 -0.57 2.78
N VAL A 50 -0.71 0.13 2.04
CA VAL A 50 -1.68 -0.46 1.12
C VAL A 50 -1.02 -1.29 0.01
N VAL A 51 0.23 -0.99 -0.36
CA VAL A 51 0.98 -1.77 -1.36
C VAL A 51 1.43 -3.09 -0.74
N VAL A 52 2.03 -3.04 0.45
CA VAL A 52 2.51 -4.24 1.16
C VAL A 52 1.33 -5.16 1.50
N VAL A 53 0.21 -4.61 1.97
CA VAL A 53 -1.04 -5.35 2.22
C VAL A 53 -1.49 -6.13 0.99
N LYS A 54 -1.46 -5.52 -0.19
CA LYS A 54 -1.85 -6.19 -1.44
C LYS A 54 -0.89 -7.29 -1.84
N VAL A 55 0.41 -7.04 -1.73
CA VAL A 55 1.44 -8.04 -2.06
C VAL A 55 1.33 -9.24 -1.12
N ALA A 56 1.27 -9.00 0.19
CA ALA A 56 1.15 -10.05 1.19
C ALA A 56 -0.17 -10.84 1.04
N GLY A 57 -1.29 -10.16 0.81
CA GLY A 57 -2.58 -10.81 0.59
C GLY A 57 -2.62 -11.69 -0.67
N ILE A 58 -1.99 -11.26 -1.76
CA ILE A 58 -1.87 -12.09 -2.97
C ILE A 58 -0.95 -13.28 -2.70
N ALA A 59 0.24 -13.05 -2.16
CA ALA A 59 1.22 -14.10 -1.89
C ALA A 59 0.70 -15.16 -0.92
N ALA A 60 -0.05 -14.77 0.12
CA ALA A 60 -0.65 -15.72 1.04
C ALA A 60 -1.70 -16.62 0.37
N ARG A 61 -2.49 -16.07 -0.57
CA ARG A 61 -3.55 -16.81 -1.30
C ARG A 61 -3.02 -17.74 -2.39
N GLU A 62 -1.76 -17.57 -2.81
CA GLU A 62 -1.13 -18.46 -3.79
C GLU A 62 -0.74 -19.81 -3.18
N ILE A 63 -0.71 -19.92 -1.84
CA ILE A 63 -0.34 -21.16 -1.16
C ILE A 63 -1.50 -22.16 -1.16
N PRO A 64 -1.26 -23.39 -1.66
CA PRO A 64 -2.25 -24.47 -1.56
C PRO A 64 -2.68 -24.73 -0.12
N GLY A 65 -3.99 -24.90 0.10
CA GLY A 65 -4.56 -25.11 1.43
C GLY A 65 -4.99 -23.83 2.15
N VAL A 66 -4.72 -22.64 1.59
CA VAL A 66 -5.35 -21.38 2.02
C VAL A 66 -6.66 -21.20 1.27
N HIS A 67 -7.79 -21.29 1.98
CA HIS A 67 -9.13 -21.15 1.40
C HIS A 67 -9.53 -19.66 1.29
N ASP A 68 -9.43 -18.92 2.39
CA ASP A 68 -9.73 -17.48 2.45
C ASP A 68 -8.90 -16.79 3.54
N MET A 69 -9.03 -15.47 3.64
CA MET A 69 -8.34 -14.63 4.62
C MET A 69 -9.32 -13.71 5.38
N GLY A 70 -9.10 -13.58 6.68
CA GLY A 70 -9.89 -12.76 7.61
C GLY A 70 -10.92 -13.54 8.45
N GLY A 71 -11.32 -12.94 9.58
CA GLY A 71 -12.24 -13.54 10.56
C GLY A 71 -13.74 -13.44 10.21
N GLY A 72 -14.57 -14.19 10.95
CA GLY A 72 -15.99 -14.42 10.66
C GLY A 72 -16.90 -13.18 10.54
N LEU A 73 -16.58 -12.07 11.21
CA LEU A 73 -17.30 -10.79 11.06
C LEU A 73 -16.92 -10.04 9.77
N SER A 74 -15.65 -10.13 9.37
CA SER A 74 -15.14 -9.57 8.12
C SER A 74 -15.71 -10.31 6.90
N ARG A 75 -15.98 -11.62 7.04
CA ARG A 75 -16.65 -12.45 6.02
C ARG A 75 -18.13 -12.09 5.87
N SER A 76 -18.86 -11.89 6.96
CA SER A 76 -20.31 -11.57 6.91
C SER A 76 -20.58 -10.16 6.35
N ILE A 77 -19.74 -9.16 6.62
CA ILE A 77 -19.84 -7.84 5.96
C ILE A 77 -19.33 -7.90 4.51
N GLY A 78 -18.27 -8.67 4.25
CA GLY A 78 -17.72 -8.87 2.91
C GLY A 78 -18.68 -9.55 1.95
N ALA A 79 -19.37 -10.60 2.38
CA ALA A 79 -20.36 -11.34 1.56
C ALA A 79 -21.60 -10.50 1.18
N VAL A 80 -21.90 -9.46 1.96
CA VAL A 80 -22.95 -8.47 1.62
C VAL A 80 -22.40 -7.41 0.66
N ARG A 81 -21.13 -7.02 0.80
CA ARG A 81 -20.47 -6.04 -0.09
C ARG A 81 -20.10 -6.62 -1.46
N ASP A 82 -19.74 -7.90 -1.53
CA ASP A 82 -19.44 -8.64 -2.77
C ASP A 82 -20.71 -8.91 -3.60
N ARG A 83 -21.91 -8.85 -2.99
CA ARG A 83 -23.21 -8.85 -3.70
C ARG A 83 -23.64 -7.48 -4.25
N VAL A 84 -22.89 -6.41 -3.97
CA VAL A 84 -23.18 -5.09 -4.55
C VAL A 84 -22.53 -5.00 -5.94
N PRO A 85 -23.28 -4.65 -7.01
CA PRO A 85 -22.69 -4.42 -8.32
C PRO A 85 -21.62 -3.32 -8.24
N GLY A 86 -20.35 -3.70 -8.43
CA GLY A 86 -19.20 -2.78 -8.34
C GLY A 86 -18.34 -2.90 -7.07
N GLY A 87 -18.65 -3.82 -6.15
CA GLY A 87 -17.75 -4.20 -5.05
C GLY A 87 -16.49 -4.88 -5.60
N ARG A 88 -15.30 -4.33 -5.34
CA ARG A 88 -14.05 -5.03 -5.64
C ARG A 88 -13.74 -6.02 -4.51
N PRO A 89 -13.26 -7.24 -4.83
CA PRO A 89 -12.85 -8.19 -3.80
C PRO A 89 -11.80 -7.52 -2.91
N ASN A 90 -12.03 -7.58 -1.59
CA ASN A 90 -11.14 -6.95 -0.62
C ASN A 90 -9.89 -7.82 -0.44
N VAL A 91 -8.89 -7.63 -1.31
CA VAL A 91 -7.63 -8.39 -1.33
C VAL A 91 -6.80 -8.21 -0.04
N GLY A 92 -7.01 -7.13 0.70
CA GLY A 92 -6.35 -6.87 2.00
C GLY A 92 -7.10 -7.39 3.23
N ARG A 93 -8.15 -8.19 3.06
CA ARG A 93 -8.92 -8.72 4.19
C ARG A 93 -8.06 -9.75 4.94
N GLY A 94 -7.95 -9.60 6.26
CA GLY A 94 -7.12 -10.48 7.08
C GLY A 94 -5.62 -10.24 6.95
N VAL A 95 -5.21 -9.04 6.52
CA VAL A 95 -3.79 -8.65 6.46
C VAL A 95 -3.64 -7.32 7.17
N LYS A 96 -2.83 -7.30 8.23
CA LYS A 96 -2.40 -6.08 8.89
C LYS A 96 -0.90 -5.92 8.67
N VAL A 97 -0.48 -4.71 8.30
CA VAL A 97 0.93 -4.42 8.04
C VAL A 97 1.33 -3.17 8.79
N GLU A 98 2.52 -3.20 9.35
CA GLU A 98 3.21 -2.03 9.88
C GLU A 98 4.47 -1.81 9.04
N VAL A 99 4.59 -0.64 8.43
CA VAL A 99 5.69 -0.28 7.51
C VAL A 99 6.54 0.81 8.14
N GLY A 100 7.83 0.55 8.28
CA GLY A 100 8.86 1.52 8.63
C GLY A 100 9.59 2.06 7.39
N GLU A 101 10.71 2.77 7.59
CA GLU A 101 11.48 3.31 6.46
C GLU A 101 12.17 2.24 5.61
N ARG A 102 12.56 1.12 6.23
CA ARG A 102 13.27 0.01 5.57
C ARG A 102 12.72 -1.37 5.93
N GLN A 103 11.87 -1.44 6.95
CA GLN A 103 11.45 -2.68 7.58
C GLN A 103 9.94 -2.78 7.59
N THR A 104 9.41 -4.00 7.62
CA THR A 104 7.97 -4.23 7.74
C THR A 104 7.64 -5.47 8.56
N ALA A 105 6.58 -5.36 9.37
CA ALA A 105 5.98 -6.46 10.12
C ALA A 105 4.58 -6.75 9.55
N ILE A 106 4.23 -8.03 9.46
CA ILE A 106 3.00 -8.49 8.79
C ILE A 106 2.27 -9.46 9.71
N ASP A 107 0.98 -9.20 9.96
CA ASP A 107 0.06 -10.14 10.61
C ASP A 107 -0.96 -10.63 9.58
N LEU A 108 -1.16 -11.95 9.54
CA LEU A 108 -2.04 -12.64 8.61
C LEU A 108 -3.09 -13.44 9.37
N ASP A 109 -4.34 -13.30 8.95
CA ASP A 109 -5.51 -14.04 9.42
C ASP A 109 -5.99 -14.97 8.31
N LEU A 110 -5.89 -16.27 8.51
CA LEU A 110 -6.16 -17.29 7.49
C LEU A 110 -7.35 -18.18 7.86
N VAL A 111 -8.02 -18.67 6.82
CA VAL A 111 -8.91 -19.83 6.83
C VAL A 111 -8.28 -20.90 5.96
N VAL A 112 -8.06 -22.08 6.52
CA VAL A 112 -7.37 -23.18 5.82
C VAL A 112 -8.37 -24.26 5.39
N GLU A 113 -8.04 -25.01 4.36
CA GLU A 113 -8.88 -26.13 3.91
C GLU A 113 -8.84 -27.30 4.91
N TYR A 114 -9.94 -28.06 5.01
CA TYR A 114 -9.92 -29.31 5.75
C TYR A 114 -8.99 -30.33 5.08
N GLY A 115 -8.20 -31.04 5.89
CA GLY A 115 -7.34 -32.15 5.44
C GLY A 115 -5.90 -31.76 5.08
N VAL A 116 -5.53 -30.48 5.19
CA VAL A 116 -4.13 -30.02 5.09
C VAL A 116 -3.48 -29.83 6.46
N SER A 117 -2.15 -29.94 6.52
CA SER A 117 -1.38 -29.66 7.73
C SER A 117 -1.29 -28.14 7.95
N VAL A 118 -1.92 -27.67 9.02
CA VAL A 118 -1.94 -26.24 9.37
C VAL A 118 -0.54 -25.68 9.58
N MET A 119 0.37 -26.48 10.14
CA MET A 119 1.74 -26.06 10.40
C MET A 119 2.53 -25.87 9.10
N ASP A 120 2.36 -26.78 8.15
CA ASP A 120 3.04 -26.73 6.85
C ASP A 120 2.51 -25.56 6.03
N VAL A 121 1.18 -25.39 5.96
CA VAL A 121 0.57 -24.22 5.28
C VAL A 121 1.04 -22.92 5.89
N ALA A 122 1.07 -22.80 7.23
CA ALA A 122 1.53 -21.58 7.87
C ALA A 122 3.02 -21.30 7.61
N GLN A 123 3.85 -22.34 7.49
CA GLN A 123 5.26 -22.20 7.12
C GLN A 123 5.40 -21.73 5.67
N ASP A 124 4.72 -22.39 4.73
CA ASP A 124 4.75 -22.05 3.31
C ASP A 124 4.26 -20.61 3.06
N VAL A 125 3.20 -20.20 3.78
CA VAL A 125 2.71 -18.81 3.74
C VAL A 125 3.76 -17.83 4.23
N ARG A 126 4.43 -18.09 5.36
CA ARG A 126 5.48 -17.19 5.87
C ARG A 126 6.60 -17.04 4.85
N GLU A 127 7.10 -18.15 4.31
CA GLU A 127 8.20 -18.15 3.35
C GLU A 127 7.84 -17.39 2.06
N ASN A 128 6.64 -17.65 1.51
CA ASN A 128 6.20 -16.99 0.28
C ASN A 128 5.93 -15.50 0.46
N VAL A 129 5.29 -15.11 1.57
CA VAL A 129 5.01 -13.70 1.87
C VAL A 129 6.29 -12.90 2.07
N ILE A 130 7.26 -13.44 2.83
CA ILE A 130 8.59 -12.80 3.00
C ILE A 130 9.23 -12.60 1.63
N SER A 131 9.37 -13.67 0.86
CA SER A 131 10.00 -13.63 -0.47
C SER A 131 9.33 -12.63 -1.42
N ALA A 132 7.99 -12.61 -1.46
CA ALA A 132 7.24 -11.73 -2.33
C ALA A 132 7.39 -10.24 -1.93
N VAL A 133 7.26 -9.92 -0.65
CA VAL A 133 7.34 -8.54 -0.15
C VAL A 133 8.75 -7.98 -0.33
N GLU A 134 9.78 -8.73 0.05
CA GLU A 134 11.18 -8.29 -0.10
C GLU A 134 11.53 -8.06 -1.57
N ARG A 135 11.15 -9.00 -2.45
CA ARG A 135 11.43 -8.91 -3.88
C ARG A 135 10.72 -7.75 -4.58
N ILE A 136 9.47 -7.46 -4.21
CA ILE A 136 8.64 -6.45 -4.90
C ILE A 136 8.87 -5.04 -4.34
N THR A 137 9.02 -4.92 -3.03
CA THR A 137 9.06 -3.62 -2.34
C THR A 137 10.47 -3.19 -1.94
N GLY A 138 11.40 -4.15 -1.82
CA GLY A 138 12.75 -3.89 -1.31
C GLY A 138 12.82 -3.61 0.19
N LEU A 139 11.71 -3.79 0.93
CA LEU A 139 11.66 -3.71 2.39
C LEU A 139 12.18 -5.02 2.99
N GLU A 140 12.81 -4.95 4.16
CA GLU A 140 13.20 -6.11 4.97
C GLU A 140 12.02 -6.55 5.84
N VAL A 141 11.65 -7.83 5.79
CA VAL A 141 10.55 -8.34 6.60
C VAL A 141 11.10 -8.82 7.94
N VAL A 142 10.75 -8.14 9.03
CA VAL A 142 11.23 -8.49 10.38
C VAL A 142 10.49 -9.69 10.95
N GLU A 143 9.17 -9.76 10.72
CA GLU A 143 8.35 -10.86 11.18
C GLU A 143 7.08 -11.03 10.33
N VAL A 144 6.62 -12.29 10.27
CA VAL A 144 5.31 -12.65 9.72
C VAL A 144 4.57 -13.53 10.72
N ASN A 145 3.53 -12.99 11.33
CA ASN A 145 2.66 -13.69 12.25
C ASN A 145 1.46 -14.26 11.49
N VAL A 146 1.19 -15.55 11.68
CA VAL A 146 0.06 -16.24 11.04
C VAL A 146 -0.89 -16.74 12.10
N THR A 147 -2.12 -16.25 12.05
CA THR A 147 -3.25 -16.69 12.88
C THR A 147 -4.22 -17.46 12.00
N VAL A 148 -4.51 -18.70 12.36
CA VAL A 148 -5.51 -19.52 11.66
C VAL A 148 -6.80 -19.44 12.45
N ASN A 149 -7.78 -18.73 11.90
CA ASN A 149 -9.04 -18.43 12.57
C ASN A 149 -10.11 -19.51 12.38
N ASP A 150 -10.03 -20.27 11.28
CA ASP A 150 -11.06 -21.22 10.89
C ASP A 150 -10.54 -22.30 9.94
N VAL A 151 -11.32 -23.37 9.79
CA VAL A 151 -11.06 -24.46 8.82
C VAL A 151 -12.30 -24.63 7.94
N HIS A 152 -12.13 -24.50 6.62
CA HIS A 152 -13.20 -24.68 5.64
C HIS A 152 -13.53 -26.16 5.47
N LEU A 153 -14.79 -26.53 5.74
CA LEU A 153 -15.27 -27.89 5.50
C LEU A 153 -15.90 -27.97 4.10
N PRO A 154 -15.73 -29.10 3.38
CA PRO A 154 -16.31 -29.28 2.05
C PRO A 154 -17.85 -29.23 2.03
N ASP A 155 -18.49 -29.48 3.18
CA ASP A 155 -19.95 -29.42 3.33
C ASP A 155 -20.49 -27.99 3.50
N ASP A 156 -19.63 -26.98 3.71
CA ASP A 156 -20.03 -25.57 3.87
C ASP A 156 -20.38 -24.89 2.53
N ASP A 157 -20.02 -25.51 1.40
CA ASP A 157 -20.32 -25.03 0.05
C ASP A 157 -21.69 -25.50 -0.48
N GLU A 158 -22.39 -26.41 0.22
CA GLU A 158 -23.76 -26.78 -0.14
C GLU A 158 -24.70 -25.61 0.24
N PRO A 159 -25.32 -24.91 -0.72
CA PRO A 159 -26.34 -23.93 -0.38
C PRO A 159 -27.46 -24.70 0.33
N ALA A 160 -27.70 -24.36 1.60
CA ALA A 160 -28.80 -24.89 2.40
C ALA A 160 -30.02 -25.05 1.49
N ARG A 161 -30.31 -26.31 1.11
CA ARG A 161 -31.36 -26.61 0.14
C ARG A 161 -32.60 -25.88 0.60
N THR A 162 -32.99 -24.90 -0.21
CA THR A 162 -34.21 -24.14 -0.02
C THR A 162 -35.31 -25.17 0.20
N GLY A 163 -35.93 -25.11 1.37
CA GLY A 163 -37.12 -25.88 1.68
C GLY A 163 -38.23 -25.43 0.76
N GLU A 164 -38.26 -26.00 -0.44
CA GLU A 164 -39.42 -25.96 -1.33
C GLU A 164 -40.53 -26.79 -0.69
N ALA A 165 -41.60 -26.08 -0.36
CA ALA A 165 -43.00 -26.49 -0.30
C ALA A 165 -43.29 -27.99 -0.47
N ARG A 166 -43.85 -28.58 0.59
CA ARG A 166 -44.86 -29.64 0.44
C ARG A 166 -46.12 -29.24 1.20
N VAL A 167 -47.14 -28.92 0.43
CA VAL A 167 -48.56 -28.85 0.79
C VAL A 167 -49.03 -30.13 1.47
N GLU A 168 -49.77 -30.00 2.57
CA GLU A 168 -51.03 -30.69 2.84
C GLU A 168 -51.88 -29.86 3.81
#